data_AF-A0AAV4KDY7-F1
#
_entry.id   AF-A0AAV4KDY7-F1
#
_cell.length_a   1.000
_cell.length_b   1.000
_cell.length_c   1.000
_cell.angle_alpha   90.00
_cell.angle_beta   90.00
_cell.angle_gamma   90.00
#
_symmetry.space_group_name_H-M   'P 1'
#
loop_
_entity.id
_entity.type
_entity.pdbx_description
1 polymer ?
#
loop_
_entity_poly.entity_id
_entity_poly.type
_entity_poly.pdbx_seq_one_letter_code
_entity_poly.pdbx_strand_id
1 'polypeptide(L)'
;MTVNTTKGKTPRPKTSGSKSQDAPRLTRVGVKEFRDKATQLLAQATPFAVERHGKVIGFYTPLGTSPEQQDRVVQAATRLDHTMSRVADELGLSLDELEDLLVREAQ
;
A
#
# COMPACT_ATOMS: atom_id res chain seq x y z
N MET A 1 -51.06 10.88 43.37
CA MET A 1 -50.83 10.22 42.07
C MET A 1 -49.46 10.60 41.56
N THR A 2 -48.81 9.64 40.93
CA THR A 2 -47.39 9.25 40.99
C THR A 2 -46.39 10.23 40.35
N VAL A 3 -45.32 10.52 41.09
CA VAL A 3 -44.05 11.06 40.58
C VAL A 3 -43.21 9.90 40.05
N ASN A 4 -42.85 9.92 38.76
CA ASN A 4 -41.95 8.92 38.18
C ASN A 4 -40.54 9.49 38.04
N THR A 5 -39.66 9.00 38.92
CA THR A 5 -38.19 9.08 38.80
C THR A 5 -37.70 7.84 38.06
N THR A 6 -36.96 8.01 36.95
CA THR A 6 -36.14 6.89 36.42
C THR A 6 -34.83 7.38 35.79
N LYS A 7 -33.76 7.06 36.53
CA LYS A 7 -32.32 6.92 36.20
C LYS A 7 -31.85 7.22 34.77
N GLY A 8 -30.87 8.13 34.69
CA GLY A 8 -29.98 8.30 33.55
C GLY A 8 -29.18 7.02 33.23
N LYS A 9 -29.08 6.72 31.93
CA LYS A 9 -28.33 5.58 31.39
C LYS A 9 -27.07 6.14 30.71
N THR A 10 -25.93 6.03 31.39
CA THR A 10 -24.60 6.32 30.84
C THR A 10 -24.32 5.36 29.67
N PRO A 11 -24.00 5.84 28.46
CA PRO A 11 -23.57 4.95 27.39
C PRO A 11 -22.17 4.43 27.71
N ARG A 12 -22.03 3.11 27.86
CA ARG A 12 -20.73 2.43 27.86
C ARG A 12 -20.03 2.67 26.51
N PRO A 13 -18.71 2.88 26.48
CA PRO A 13 -17.98 2.94 25.23
C PRO A 13 -18.08 1.57 24.55
N LYS A 14 -18.57 1.56 23.31
CA LYS A 14 -18.49 0.35 22.48
C LYS A 14 -17.02 0.13 22.13
N THR A 15 -16.44 -0.93 22.68
CA THR A 15 -15.23 -1.55 22.14
C THR A 15 -15.57 -2.12 20.76
N SER A 16 -15.63 -1.24 19.76
CA SER A 16 -15.63 -1.64 18.36
C SER A 16 -14.22 -2.09 18.05
N GLY A 17 -14.10 -3.39 17.76
CA GLY A 17 -12.84 -4.07 17.51
C GLY A 17 -11.91 -3.26 16.63
N SER A 18 -10.65 -3.25 17.04
CA SER A 18 -9.51 -3.01 16.18
C SER A 18 -9.73 -3.72 14.85
N LYS A 19 -10.10 -2.96 13.81
CA LYS A 19 -10.00 -3.45 12.43
C LYS A 19 -8.54 -3.83 12.25
N SER A 20 -8.29 -5.13 12.21
CA SER A 20 -7.04 -5.67 11.68
C SER A 20 -6.74 -4.91 10.39
N GLN A 21 -5.52 -4.41 10.32
CA GLN A 21 -4.99 -3.68 9.19
C GLN A 21 -5.16 -4.56 7.94
N ASP A 22 -6.23 -4.34 7.17
CA ASP A 22 -6.28 -4.78 5.79
C ASP A 22 -5.30 -3.88 5.04
N ALA A 23 -4.03 -4.31 4.99
CA ALA A 23 -3.12 -3.80 3.98
C ALA A 23 -3.86 -3.90 2.63
N PRO A 24 -3.93 -2.82 1.84
CA PRO A 24 -4.70 -2.82 0.60
C PRO A 24 -4.27 -4.02 -0.23
N ARG A 25 -5.21 -4.96 -0.47
CA ARG A 25 -4.97 -6.11 -1.34
C ARG A 25 -4.80 -5.59 -2.75
N LEU A 26 -3.55 -5.36 -3.13
CA LEU A 26 -3.20 -4.87 -4.44
C LEU A 26 -3.57 -5.93 -5.48
N THR A 27 -4.35 -5.53 -6.49
CA THR A 27 -4.69 -6.41 -7.61
C THR A 27 -3.42 -6.90 -8.29
N ARG A 28 -3.37 -8.20 -8.62
CA ARG A 28 -2.25 -8.83 -9.33
C ARG A 28 -2.64 -9.12 -10.76
N VAL A 29 -1.80 -8.73 -11.71
CA VAL A 29 -2.02 -8.86 -13.14
C VAL A 29 -0.82 -9.58 -13.76
N GLY A 30 -1.07 -10.67 -14.49
CA GLY A 30 0.01 -11.38 -15.19
C GLY A 30 0.60 -10.53 -16.32
N VAL A 31 1.90 -10.63 -16.58
CA VAL A 31 2.60 -9.83 -17.60
C VAL A 31 2.02 -10.01 -19.01
N LYS A 32 1.50 -11.20 -19.33
CA LYS A 32 0.79 -11.46 -20.60
C LYS A 32 -0.55 -10.71 -20.64
N GLU A 33 -1.32 -10.78 -19.57
CA GLU A 33 -2.58 -10.06 -19.47
C GLU A 33 -2.37 -8.53 -19.51
N PHE A 34 -1.35 -8.03 -18.81
CA PHE A 34 -1.00 -6.62 -18.86
C PHE A 34 -0.70 -6.16 -20.29
N ARG A 35 0.11 -6.93 -21.03
CA ARG A 35 0.39 -6.65 -22.44
C ARG A 35 -0.88 -6.67 -23.30
N ASP A 36 -1.73 -7.68 -23.12
CA ASP A 36 -2.89 -7.92 -23.98
C ASP A 36 -4.04 -6.93 -23.68
N LYS A 37 -4.14 -6.42 -22.44
CA LYS A 37 -5.22 -5.54 -21.95
C LYS A 37 -4.72 -4.19 -21.44
N ALA A 38 -3.54 -3.75 -21.87
CA ALA A 38 -2.86 -2.56 -21.33
C ALA A 38 -3.79 -1.34 -21.25
N THR A 39 -4.45 -0.99 -22.35
CA THR A 39 -5.35 0.18 -22.42
C THR A 39 -6.50 0.09 -21.40
N GLN A 40 -7.10 -1.09 -21.24
CA GLN A 40 -8.23 -1.30 -20.32
C GLN A 40 -7.80 -1.25 -18.86
N LEU A 41 -6.61 -1.77 -18.55
CA LEU A 41 -6.06 -1.76 -17.20
C LEU A 41 -5.63 -0.34 -16.79
N LEU A 42 -4.96 0.38 -17.69
CA LEU A 42 -4.54 1.76 -17.45
C LEU A 42 -5.74 2.71 -17.31
N ALA A 43 -6.82 2.50 -18.07
CA ALA A 43 -8.03 3.31 -17.99
C ALA A 43 -8.77 3.19 -16.65
N GLN A 44 -8.57 2.10 -15.89
CA GLN A 44 -9.20 1.93 -14.58
C GLN A 44 -8.60 2.85 -13.51
N ALA A 45 -7.41 3.41 -13.75
CA ALA A 45 -6.71 4.30 -12.81
C ALA A 45 -6.62 3.74 -11.38
N THR A 46 -6.49 2.42 -11.25
CA THR A 46 -6.29 1.70 -9.98
C THR A 46 -4.90 1.09 -9.92
N PRO A 47 -4.18 1.18 -8.79
CA PRO A 47 -2.89 0.53 -8.62
C PRO A 47 -2.96 -1.00 -8.75
N PHE A 48 -1.97 -1.63 -9.38
CA PHE A 48 -1.83 -3.08 -9.45
C PHE A 48 -0.37 -3.55 -9.52
N ALA A 49 -0.11 -4.78 -9.08
CA ALA A 49 1.17 -5.46 -9.27
C ALA A 49 1.17 -6.25 -10.59
N VAL A 50 2.28 -6.19 -11.32
CA VAL A 50 2.53 -7.01 -12.50
C VAL A 50 3.33 -8.23 -12.10
N GLU A 51 2.90 -9.42 -12.53
CA GLU A 51 3.55 -10.69 -12.19
C GLU A 51 4.02 -11.48 -13.41
N ARG A 52 5.15 -12.18 -13.27
CA ARG A 52 5.61 -13.17 -14.24
C ARG A 52 5.88 -14.49 -13.51
N HIS A 53 5.20 -15.55 -13.91
CA HIS A 53 5.28 -16.86 -13.26
C HIS A 53 5.02 -16.81 -11.75
N GLY A 54 4.05 -15.98 -11.32
CA GLY A 54 3.69 -15.82 -9.90
C GLY A 54 4.63 -14.94 -9.08
N LYS A 55 5.68 -14.37 -9.69
CA LYS A 55 6.56 -13.39 -9.04
C LYS A 55 6.23 -11.98 -9.49
N VAL A 56 6.07 -11.05 -8.55
CA VAL A 56 5.91 -9.63 -8.86
C VAL A 56 7.17 -9.12 -9.54
N ILE A 57 7.02 -8.49 -10.70
CA ILE A 57 8.10 -7.90 -11.51
C ILE A 57 7.99 -6.38 -11.61
N GLY A 58 6.91 -5.79 -11.07
CA GLY A 58 6.72 -4.36 -11.09
C GLY A 58 5.37 -3.94 -10.54
N PHE A 59 5.21 -2.64 -10.33
CA PHE A 59 3.99 -2.03 -9.86
C PHE A 59 3.55 -0.95 -10.86
N TYR A 60 2.26 -0.92 -11.15
CA TYR A 60 1.63 0.23 -11.79
C TYR A 60 0.98 1.08 -10.71
N THR A 61 1.42 2.34 -10.62
CA THR A 61 0.79 3.36 -9.79
C THR A 61 0.30 4.48 -10.70
N PRO A 62 -1.02 4.66 -10.86
CA PRO A 62 -1.56 5.74 -11.66
C PRO A 62 -1.15 7.08 -11.05
N LEU A 63 -0.74 8.00 -11.92
CA LEU A 63 -0.54 9.39 -11.51
C LEU A 63 -1.91 10.09 -11.48
N GLY A 64 -2.09 11.00 -10.53
CA GLY A 64 -3.28 11.85 -10.52
C GLY A 64 -3.29 12.85 -11.67
N THR A 65 -4.43 13.52 -11.84
CA THR A 65 -4.64 14.46 -12.96
C THR A 65 -4.08 15.85 -12.67
N SER A 66 -3.93 16.25 -11.40
CA SER A 66 -3.32 17.53 -11.04
C SER A 66 -1.79 17.42 -10.91
N PRO A 67 -1.03 18.47 -11.26
CA PRO A 67 0.43 18.50 -11.06
C PRO A 67 0.83 18.13 -9.64
N GLU A 68 0.11 18.65 -8.63
CA GLU A 68 0.35 18.33 -7.22
C GLU A 68 0.19 16.83 -6.90
N GLN A 69 -0.78 16.15 -7.51
CA GLN A 69 -0.96 14.71 -7.32
C GLN A 69 0.18 13.91 -7.97
N GLN A 70 0.66 14.36 -9.14
CA GLN A 70 1.78 13.74 -9.83
C GLN A 70 3.06 13.90 -9.01
N ASP A 71 3.33 15.12 -8.54
CA ASP A 71 4.48 15.45 -7.71
C ASP A 71 4.51 14.63 -6.43
N ARG A 72 3.35 14.38 -5.80
CA ARG A 72 3.27 13.52 -4.61
C ARG A 72 3.74 12.09 -4.86
N VAL A 73 3.41 11.50 -6.01
CA VAL A 73 3.85 10.13 -6.34
C VAL A 73 5.36 10.12 -6.59
N VAL A 74 5.89 11.10 -7.32
CA VAL A 74 7.33 11.24 -7.57
C VAL A 74 8.07 11.43 -6.24
N GLN A 75 7.62 12.35 -5.38
CA GLN A 75 8.22 12.58 -4.07
C GLN A 75 8.17 11.34 -3.18
N ALA A 76 7.08 10.56 -3.22
CA ALA A 76 7.00 9.31 -2.47
C ALA A 76 8.04 8.28 -2.95
N ALA A 77 8.22 8.14 -4.27
CA ALA A 77 9.24 7.27 -4.85
C ALA A 77 10.67 7.73 -4.49
N THR A 78 10.97 9.03 -4.63
CA THR A 78 12.26 9.61 -4.24
C THR A 78 12.54 9.44 -2.75
N ARG A 79 11.53 9.64 -1.90
CA ARG A 79 11.69 9.45 -0.45
C ARG A 79 11.94 7.97 -0.09
N LEU A 80 11.29 7.04 -0.79
CA LEU A 80 11.53 5.62 -0.60
C LEU A 80 12.98 5.26 -0.96
N ASP A 81 13.47 5.73 -2.10
CA ASP A 81 14.84 5.52 -2.58
C ASP A 81 15.89 6.04 -1.58
N HIS A 82 15.74 7.28 -1.11
CA HIS A 82 16.60 7.84 -0.07
C HIS A 82 16.52 7.07 1.25
N THR A 83 15.32 6.58 1.61
CA THR A 83 15.14 5.80 2.85
C THR A 83 15.86 4.47 2.75
N MET A 84 15.72 3.75 1.64
CA MET A 84 16.42 2.48 1.41
C MET A 84 17.94 2.68 1.39
N SER A 85 18.42 3.71 0.69
CA SER A 85 19.85 4.04 0.64
C SER A 85 20.41 4.32 2.04
N ARG A 86 19.71 5.14 2.83
CA ARG A 86 20.13 5.43 4.21
C ARG A 86 20.15 4.18 5.09
N VAL A 87 19.15 3.31 4.96
CA VAL A 87 19.10 2.05 5.72
C VAL A 87 20.25 1.13 5.31
N ALA A 88 20.59 1.04 4.04
CA ALA A 88 21.75 0.28 3.56
C ALA A 88 23.05 0.82 4.17
N ASP A 89 23.25 2.15 4.11
CA ASP A 89 24.41 2.82 4.70
C ASP A 89 24.53 2.57 6.21
N GLU A 90 23.41 2.68 6.96
CA GLU A 90 23.35 2.43 8.40
C GLU A 90 23.70 0.99 8.78
N LEU A 91 23.40 0.03 7.90
CA LEU A 91 23.73 -1.38 8.08
C LEU A 91 25.12 -1.75 7.53
N GLY A 92 25.81 -0.81 6.87
CA GLY A 92 27.09 -1.06 6.19
C GLY A 92 26.95 -2.02 5.00
N LEU A 93 25.79 -2.02 4.35
CA LEU A 93 25.46 -2.87 3.20
C LEU A 93 25.38 -2.03 1.93
N SER A 94 25.62 -2.66 0.78
CA SER A 94 25.15 -2.15 -0.50
C SER A 94 23.62 -2.26 -0.61
N LEU A 95 23.03 -1.49 -1.53
CA LEU A 95 21.59 -1.57 -1.78
C LEU A 95 21.17 -2.96 -2.29
N ASP A 96 22.00 -3.61 -3.10
CA ASP A 96 21.76 -4.97 -3.61
C ASP A 96 21.76 -6.00 -2.46
N GLU A 97 22.68 -5.87 -1.50
CA GLU A 97 22.72 -6.73 -0.31
C GLU A 97 21.51 -6.51 0.61
N LEU A 98 21.05 -5.26 0.72
CA LEU A 98 19.82 -4.94 1.44
C LEU A 98 18.59 -5.55 0.74
N GLU A 99 18.52 -5.51 -0.59
CA GLU A 99 17.46 -6.15 -1.36
C GLU A 99 17.43 -7.67 -1.08
N ASP A 100 18.59 -8.33 -1.19
CA ASP A 100 18.71 -9.76 -0.90
C ASP A 100 18.24 -10.11 0.51
N LEU A 101 18.58 -9.27 1.50
CA LEU A 101 18.14 -9.43 2.89
C LEU A 101 16.62 -9.31 3.01
N LEU A 102 16.01 -8.29 2.42
CA LEU A 102 14.56 -8.05 2.47
C LEU A 102 13.77 -9.17 1.77
N VAL A 103 14.29 -9.69 0.66
CA VAL A 103 13.65 -10.79 -0.07
C VAL A 103 13.68 -12.10 0.71
N ARG A 104 14.75 -12.35 1.48
CA ARG A 104 14.86 -13.54 2.34
C ARG A 104 13.86 -13.53 3.49
N GLU A 105 13.69 -12.40 4.15
CA GLU A 105 12.76 -12.25 5.28
C GLU A 105 11.28 -12.26 4.86
N ALA A 106 10.99 -12.04 3.57
CA ALA A 106 9.64 -12.04 3.02
C ALA A 106 9.11 -13.43 2.61
N GLN A 107 9.92 -14.50 2.75
CA GLN A 107 9.57 -15.91 2.43
C GLN A 107 9.25 -16.72 3.69
#